data_AF-A0A976L4H1-F1
#
_entry.id   AF-A0A976L4H1-F1
#
_cell.length_a   1.000
_cell.length_b   1.000
_cell.length_c   1.000
_cell.angle_alpha   90.00
_cell.angle_beta   90.00
_cell.angle_gamma   90.00
#
_symmetry.space_group_name_H-M   'P 1'
#
loop_
_entity.id
_entity.type
_entity.pdbx_description
1 polymer ?
#
loop_
_entity_poly.entity_id
_entity_poly.type
_entity_poly.pdbx_seq_one_letter_code
_entity_poly.pdbx_strand_id
1 'polypeptide(L)'
;MSHNSQIFQSENKSRWDRTKWGLRTLLFLFPIGLCIFFIGIYFMNKNQPDIPLEGAAIKKVLTDTTYSYRESKLEREYKGFKKAIGNKWARGQGCGQVASKPLNLSNSNYFSDSIGIRAAFYVNWDASQSFNSLQRNIKNLNLIIPEWLFIDPNTDQLYNTIDPKALKVMQEGGVKIMPLLTNNY
;
A
#
# COMPACT_ATOMS: atom_id res chain seq x y z
N MET A 1 28.16 -19.63 -66.53
CA MET A 1 27.58 -20.54 -65.54
C MET A 1 27.91 -20.01 -64.16
N SER A 2 26.95 -19.40 -63.45
CA SER A 2 27.20 -18.88 -62.10
C SER A 2 27.23 -20.03 -61.10
N HIS A 3 28.39 -20.30 -60.50
CA HIS A 3 28.50 -21.24 -59.40
C HIS A 3 27.74 -20.68 -58.18
N ASN A 4 26.60 -21.29 -57.86
CA ASN A 4 25.83 -20.98 -56.67
C ASN A 4 26.51 -21.71 -55.49
N SER A 5 27.29 -21.01 -54.68
CA SER A 5 27.96 -21.62 -53.54
C SER A 5 26.92 -22.00 -52.47
N GLN A 6 26.91 -23.28 -52.09
CA GLN A 6 26.03 -23.81 -51.06
C GLN A 6 26.29 -23.05 -49.74
N ILE A 7 25.22 -22.67 -49.04
CA ILE A 7 25.24 -21.75 -47.87
C ILE A 7 26.22 -22.20 -46.76
N PHE A 8 26.60 -23.49 -46.73
CA PHE A 8 27.52 -24.09 -45.77
C PHE A 8 28.98 -24.28 -46.27
N GLN A 9 29.29 -23.94 -47.52
CA GLN A 9 30.65 -23.98 -48.04
C GLN A 9 31.21 -22.56 -48.08
N SER A 10 32.30 -22.32 -47.35
CA SER A 10 32.98 -21.02 -47.33
C SER A 10 34.47 -21.21 -47.56
N GLU A 11 34.97 -20.68 -48.68
CA GLU A 11 36.39 -20.76 -49.05
C GLU A 11 37.28 -19.84 -48.20
N ASN A 12 36.68 -18.89 -47.47
CA ASN A 12 37.40 -17.89 -46.68
C ASN A 12 37.48 -18.28 -45.19
N LYS A 13 38.69 -18.65 -44.75
CA LYS A 13 39.04 -19.04 -43.37
C LYS A 13 38.66 -17.99 -42.31
N SER A 14 38.55 -16.72 -42.69
CA SER A 14 38.26 -15.60 -41.78
C SER A 14 36.94 -15.74 -41.02
N ARG A 15 35.89 -16.33 -41.62
CA ARG A 15 34.58 -16.49 -40.94
C ARG A 15 34.65 -17.49 -39.79
N TRP A 16 35.39 -18.57 -39.98
CA TRP A 16 35.58 -19.59 -38.94
C TRP A 16 36.47 -19.09 -37.81
N ASP A 17 37.51 -18.32 -38.15
CA ASP A 17 38.38 -17.72 -37.13
C ASP A 17 37.66 -16.65 -36.29
N ARG A 18 36.79 -15.84 -36.90
CA ARG A 18 35.91 -14.90 -36.17
C ARG A 18 34.93 -15.63 -35.25
N THR A 19 34.34 -16.74 -35.69
CA THR A 19 33.41 -17.53 -34.88
C THR A 19 34.12 -18.14 -33.66
N LYS A 20 35.34 -18.69 -33.86
CA LYS A 20 36.16 -19.22 -32.76
C LYS A 20 36.57 -18.14 -31.77
N TRP A 21 36.96 -16.96 -32.23
CA TRP A 21 37.29 -15.84 -31.34
C TRP A 21 36.06 -15.32 -30.60
N GLY A 22 34.92 -15.20 -31.26
CA GLY A 22 33.65 -14.84 -30.62
C GLY A 22 33.27 -15.82 -29.51
N LEU A 23 33.40 -17.13 -29.76
CA LEU A 23 33.12 -18.16 -28.76
C LEU A 23 34.10 -18.11 -27.58
N ARG A 24 35.39 -17.88 -27.83
CA ARG A 24 36.40 -17.72 -26.76
C ARG A 24 36.12 -16.51 -25.89
N THR A 25 35.78 -15.37 -26.50
CA THR A 25 35.42 -14.15 -25.78
C THR A 25 34.15 -14.36 -24.95
N LEU A 26 33.14 -15.03 -25.51
CA LEU A 26 31.92 -15.38 -24.77
C LEU A 26 32.23 -16.26 -23.55
N LEU A 27 33.01 -17.33 -23.74
CA LEU A 27 33.37 -18.26 -22.65
C LEU A 27 34.23 -17.61 -21.57
N PHE A 28 35.00 -16.57 -21.91
CA PHE A 28 35.77 -15.80 -20.93
C PHE A 28 34.90 -14.79 -20.16
N LEU A 29 34.00 -14.09 -20.85
CA LEU A 29 33.16 -13.04 -20.24
C LEU A 29 31.96 -13.60 -19.46
N PHE A 30 31.41 -14.72 -19.87
CA PHE A 30 30.24 -15.34 -19.24
C PHE A 30 30.44 -15.67 -17.74
N PRO A 31 31.52 -16.34 -17.29
CA PRO A 31 31.73 -16.61 -15.87
C PRO A 31 31.96 -15.32 -15.07
N ILE A 32 32.60 -14.31 -15.66
CA ILE A 32 32.80 -13.00 -15.01
C ILE A 32 31.44 -12.32 -14.78
N GLY A 33 30.55 -12.34 -15.78
CA GLY A 33 29.20 -11.82 -15.66
C GLY A 33 28.37 -12.55 -14.60
N LEU A 34 28.48 -13.88 -14.53
CA LEU A 34 27.84 -14.68 -13.48
C LEU A 34 28.35 -14.31 -12.08
N CYS A 35 29.67 -14.17 -11.90
CA CYS A 35 30.23 -13.75 -10.62
C CYS A 35 29.69 -12.39 -10.17
N ILE A 36 29.66 -11.39 -11.07
CA ILE A 36 29.11 -10.06 -10.76
C ILE A 36 27.63 -10.16 -10.39
N PHE A 37 26.85 -10.96 -11.12
CA PHE A 37 25.43 -11.18 -10.84
C PHE A 37 25.19 -11.80 -9.45
N PHE A 38 25.92 -12.86 -9.10
CA PHE A 38 25.81 -13.51 -7.79
C PHE A 38 26.27 -12.60 -6.64
N ILE A 39 27.35 -11.84 -6.84
CA ILE A 39 27.81 -10.84 -5.87
C ILE A 39 26.74 -9.76 -5.67
N GLY A 40 26.11 -9.28 -6.75
CA GLY A 40 25.02 -8.31 -6.69
C GLY A 40 23.82 -8.81 -5.87
N ILE A 41 23.37 -10.06 -6.11
CA ILE A 41 22.31 -10.69 -5.31
C ILE A 41 22.71 -10.78 -3.84
N TYR A 42 23.94 -11.21 -3.57
CA TYR A 42 24.43 -11.37 -2.20
C TYR A 42 24.46 -10.04 -1.42
N PHE A 43 24.95 -8.96 -2.03
CA PHE A 43 24.94 -7.63 -1.41
C PHE A 43 23.53 -7.04 -1.27
N MET A 44 22.65 -7.27 -2.23
CA MET A 44 21.26 -6.81 -2.15
C MET A 44 20.51 -7.52 -1.02
N ASN A 45 20.76 -8.81 -0.82
CA ASN A 45 20.14 -9.59 0.26
C ASN A 45 20.72 -9.22 1.64
N LYS A 46 22.03 -8.96 1.75
CA LYS A 46 22.67 -8.57 3.02
C LYS A 46 22.21 -7.20 3.55
N ASN A 47 21.80 -6.29 2.67
CA ASN A 47 21.35 -4.94 3.03
C ASN A 47 19.82 -4.84 3.20
N GLN A 48 19.09 -5.95 3.02
CA GLN A 48 17.69 -6.02 3.42
C GLN A 48 17.66 -6.57 4.84
N PRO A 49 17.09 -5.84 5.83
CA PRO A 49 16.78 -6.48 7.10
C PRO A 49 15.91 -7.69 6.77
N ASP A 50 16.24 -8.86 7.30
CA ASP A 50 15.37 -10.03 7.25
C ASP A 50 14.02 -9.58 7.82
N ILE A 51 13.07 -9.24 6.95
CA ILE A 51 11.69 -9.13 7.35
C ILE A 51 11.33 -10.59 7.58
N PRO A 52 11.19 -11.06 8.84
CA PRO A 52 10.74 -12.41 9.06
C PRO A 52 9.46 -12.53 8.24
N LEU A 53 9.37 -13.54 7.38
CA LEU A 53 8.22 -13.76 6.53
C LEU A 53 6.99 -14.02 7.42
N GLU A 54 6.41 -12.95 7.96
CA GLU A 54 5.05 -12.86 8.46
C GLU A 54 4.12 -13.46 7.40
N GLY A 55 4.49 -13.34 6.12
CA GLY A 55 3.85 -14.04 5.01
C GLY A 55 3.65 -15.55 5.20
N ALA A 56 4.50 -16.30 5.89
CA ALA A 56 4.28 -17.74 6.12
C ALA A 56 3.25 -18.00 7.24
N ALA A 57 3.29 -17.21 8.31
CA ALA A 57 2.30 -17.26 9.39
C ALA A 57 0.93 -16.74 8.90
N ILE A 58 0.93 -15.61 8.19
CA ILE A 58 -0.23 -15.01 7.52
C ILE A 58 -0.77 -15.95 6.44
N LYS A 59 0.08 -16.55 5.61
CA LYS A 59 -0.37 -17.56 4.63
C LYS A 59 -0.97 -18.76 5.35
N LYS A 60 -0.40 -19.25 6.45
CA LYS A 60 -1.01 -20.33 7.24
C LYS A 60 -2.38 -19.91 7.79
N VAL A 61 -2.54 -18.68 8.28
CA VAL A 61 -3.83 -18.12 8.73
C VAL A 61 -4.83 -17.92 7.58
N LEU A 62 -4.36 -17.56 6.38
CA LEU A 62 -5.19 -17.28 5.20
C LEU A 62 -5.55 -18.53 4.40
N THR A 63 -4.75 -19.60 4.45
CA THR A 63 -4.91 -20.82 3.63
C THR A 63 -5.55 -21.97 4.40
N ASP A 64 -5.71 -21.87 5.72
CA ASP A 64 -6.42 -22.88 6.51
C ASP A 64 -7.94 -22.75 6.25
N THR A 65 -8.50 -23.71 5.50
CA THR A 65 -9.93 -23.77 5.19
C THR A 65 -10.76 -24.32 6.34
N THR A 66 -10.10 -24.77 7.41
CA THR A 66 -10.71 -25.18 8.67
C THR A 66 -10.33 -24.21 9.76
N TYR A 67 -11.22 -23.25 10.08
CA TYR A 67 -11.06 -22.39 11.23
C TYR A 67 -11.04 -23.23 12.52
N SER A 68 -9.87 -23.71 12.95
CA SER A 68 -9.68 -24.25 14.29
C SER A 68 -9.45 -23.09 15.27
N TYR A 69 -10.36 -22.12 15.28
CA TYR A 69 -10.41 -21.17 16.37
C TYR A 69 -11.03 -21.93 17.55
N ARG A 70 -10.31 -22.09 18.66
CA ARG A 70 -10.95 -22.42 19.93
C ARG A 70 -11.99 -21.32 20.14
N GLU A 71 -13.28 -21.64 20.01
CA GLU A 71 -14.37 -20.66 20.18
C GLU A 71 -14.13 -19.89 21.49
N SER A 72 -13.64 -18.65 21.37
CA SER A 72 -13.39 -17.84 22.54
C SER A 72 -14.74 -17.51 23.18
N LYS A 73 -14.75 -17.23 24.49
CA LYS A 73 -16.00 -16.79 25.16
C LYS A 73 -16.62 -15.60 24.41
N LEU A 74 -15.78 -14.66 23.94
CA LEU A 74 -16.18 -13.53 23.12
C LEU A 74 -16.76 -13.97 21.77
N GLU A 75 -16.13 -14.90 21.05
CA GLU A 75 -16.66 -15.32 19.75
C GLU A 75 -18.07 -15.90 19.87
N ARG A 76 -18.35 -16.71 20.89
CA ARG A 76 -19.69 -17.27 21.12
C ARG A 76 -20.72 -16.18 21.42
N GLU A 77 -20.33 -15.17 22.20
CA GLU A 77 -21.17 -14.02 22.53
C GLU A 77 -21.51 -13.19 21.28
N TYR A 78 -20.54 -12.97 20.39
CA TYR A 78 -20.73 -12.14 19.19
C TYR A 78 -21.09 -12.91 17.92
N LYS A 79 -21.19 -14.24 17.96
CA LYS A 79 -21.47 -15.12 16.80
C LYS A 79 -22.77 -14.74 16.08
N GLY A 80 -23.80 -14.39 16.85
CA GLY A 80 -25.09 -13.93 16.33
C GLY A 80 -24.97 -12.63 15.54
N PHE A 81 -24.25 -11.64 16.09
CA PHE A 81 -23.99 -10.37 15.40
C PHE A 81 -23.16 -10.57 14.15
N LYS A 82 -22.08 -11.37 14.22
CA LYS A 82 -21.24 -11.70 13.05
C LYS A 82 -22.07 -12.34 11.94
N LYS A 83 -22.94 -13.30 12.28
CA LYS A 83 -23.84 -13.96 11.33
C LYS A 83 -24.88 -13.00 10.76
N ALA A 84 -25.48 -12.13 11.58
CA ALA A 84 -26.45 -11.14 11.14
C ALA A 84 -25.83 -10.12 10.19
N ILE A 85 -24.65 -9.61 10.51
CA ILE A 85 -23.87 -8.72 9.65
C ILE A 85 -23.52 -9.45 8.35
N GLY A 86 -22.92 -10.64 8.42
CA GLY A 86 -22.55 -11.42 7.24
C GLY A 86 -23.73 -11.68 6.30
N ASN A 87 -24.88 -12.08 6.83
CA ASN A 87 -26.10 -12.29 6.03
C ASN A 87 -26.61 -11.00 5.37
N LYS A 88 -26.53 -9.86 6.08
CA LYS A 88 -26.91 -8.55 5.53
C LYS A 88 -26.00 -8.15 4.37
N TRP A 89 -24.70 -8.37 4.52
CA TRP A 89 -23.71 -8.14 3.47
C TRP A 89 -23.86 -9.11 2.28
N ALA A 90 -24.13 -10.39 2.51
CA ALA A 90 -24.37 -11.35 1.43
C ALA A 90 -25.60 -11.00 0.58
N ARG A 91 -26.59 -10.31 1.16
CA ARG A 91 -27.80 -9.82 0.50
C ARG A 91 -27.64 -8.46 -0.18
N GLY A 92 -26.43 -7.88 -0.21
CA GLY A 92 -26.21 -6.54 -0.77
C GLY A 92 -26.79 -5.41 0.08
N GLN A 93 -27.17 -5.68 1.33
CA GLN A 93 -27.75 -4.72 2.27
C GLN A 93 -26.69 -4.19 3.25
N GLY A 94 -25.41 -4.48 3.04
CA GLY A 94 -24.31 -3.95 3.85
C GLY A 94 -24.28 -2.42 3.79
N CYS A 95 -23.86 -1.78 4.89
CA CYS A 95 -23.58 -0.35 4.88
C CYS A 95 -22.45 -0.07 3.88
N GLY A 96 -22.67 0.79 2.88
CA GLY A 96 -21.68 1.12 1.85
C GLY A 96 -21.56 0.11 0.69
N GLN A 97 -22.30 -1.00 0.68
CA GLN A 97 -22.28 -1.99 -0.42
C GLN A 97 -23.03 -1.51 -1.68
N VAL A 98 -24.02 -0.65 -1.48
CA VAL A 98 -24.85 -0.14 -2.58
C VAL A 98 -24.19 1.11 -3.12
N ALA A 99 -23.23 0.94 -4.04
CA ALA A 99 -22.59 2.07 -4.74
C ALA A 99 -23.60 2.99 -5.45
N SER A 100 -24.79 2.48 -5.76
CA SER A 100 -25.88 3.21 -6.41
C SER A 100 -26.79 4.02 -5.47
N LYS A 101 -26.59 3.95 -4.15
CA LYS A 101 -27.31 4.76 -3.16
C LYS A 101 -26.30 5.46 -2.27
N PRO A 102 -25.83 6.67 -2.62
CA PRO A 102 -24.99 7.45 -1.73
C PRO A 102 -25.72 7.62 -0.39
N LEU A 103 -24.94 7.57 0.70
CA LEU A 103 -25.46 7.78 2.04
C LEU A 103 -26.02 9.20 2.11
N ASN A 104 -27.35 9.35 2.05
CA ASN A 104 -27.97 10.67 2.10
C ASN A 104 -27.89 11.19 3.53
N LEU A 105 -27.00 12.15 3.76
CA LEU A 105 -26.82 12.80 5.04
C LEU A 105 -27.58 14.11 5.15
N SER A 106 -28.41 14.50 4.19
CA SER A 106 -29.12 15.80 4.19
C SER A 106 -29.93 16.09 5.46
N ASN A 107 -30.31 15.05 6.22
CA ASN A 107 -31.04 15.14 7.48
C ASN A 107 -30.12 15.11 8.73
N SER A 108 -28.80 15.11 8.56
CA SER A 108 -27.82 15.13 9.64
C SER A 108 -27.51 16.55 10.08
N ASN A 109 -27.36 16.76 11.39
CA ASN A 109 -26.92 18.05 11.94
C ASN A 109 -25.47 18.41 11.57
N TYR A 110 -24.65 17.41 11.25
CA TYR A 110 -23.21 17.58 11.03
C TYR A 110 -22.83 17.70 9.56
N PHE A 111 -23.62 17.10 8.67
CA PHE A 111 -23.38 17.06 7.23
C PHE A 111 -24.70 17.36 6.53
N SER A 112 -24.73 18.32 5.61
CA SER A 112 -25.95 18.75 4.90
C SER A 112 -26.02 18.22 3.46
N ASP A 113 -25.10 17.33 3.10
CA ASP A 113 -24.83 16.89 1.74
C ASP A 113 -25.43 15.49 1.48
N SER A 114 -25.95 15.27 0.27
CA SER A 114 -26.59 14.02 -0.14
C SER A 114 -25.63 12.96 -0.72
N ILE A 115 -24.36 13.34 -0.88
CA ILE A 115 -23.27 12.59 -1.52
C ILE A 115 -22.49 11.76 -0.47
N GLY A 116 -22.59 12.08 0.82
CA GLY A 116 -22.04 11.33 1.94
C GLY A 116 -20.78 11.96 2.55
N ILE A 117 -20.14 11.25 3.50
CA ILE A 117 -18.91 11.74 4.16
C ILE A 117 -17.72 11.56 3.22
N ARG A 118 -16.99 12.67 2.98
CA ARG A 118 -15.71 12.72 2.26
C ARG A 118 -14.65 13.17 3.25
N ALA A 119 -14.03 12.19 3.89
CA ALA A 119 -13.04 12.38 4.93
C ALA A 119 -11.62 12.19 4.39
N ALA A 120 -10.68 12.97 4.93
CA ALA A 120 -9.26 12.74 4.74
C ALA A 120 -8.51 12.85 6.07
N PHE A 121 -7.45 12.06 6.23
CA PHE A 121 -6.52 12.21 7.34
C PHE A 121 -5.51 13.31 7.02
N TYR A 122 -5.16 14.12 8.02
CA TYR A 122 -4.12 15.15 7.90
C TYR A 122 -3.01 14.87 8.90
N VAL A 123 -1.82 14.54 8.40
CA VAL A 123 -0.64 14.22 9.20
C VAL A 123 0.53 15.06 8.70
N ASN A 124 1.35 15.58 9.60
CA ASN A 124 2.42 16.54 9.30
C ASN A 124 3.80 15.91 9.04
N TRP A 125 3.90 14.59 8.90
CA TRP A 125 5.15 13.86 8.62
C TRP A 125 5.93 14.41 7.40
N ASP A 126 5.21 14.87 6.37
CA ASP A 126 5.72 15.72 5.29
C ASP A 126 4.89 17.01 5.23
N ALA A 127 5.20 17.95 6.12
CA ALA A 127 4.41 19.17 6.31
C ALA A 127 4.17 19.97 5.02
N SER A 128 5.14 20.00 4.10
CA SER A 128 4.99 20.72 2.83
C SER A 128 4.01 20.02 1.90
N GLN A 129 4.16 18.72 1.69
CA GLN A 129 3.28 17.98 0.78
C GLN A 129 1.86 17.85 1.35
N SER A 130 1.73 17.57 2.65
CA SER A 130 0.43 17.48 3.33
C SER A 130 -0.34 18.79 3.24
N PHE A 131 0.31 19.92 3.51
CA PHE A 131 -0.34 21.23 3.44
C PHE A 131 -0.74 21.61 2.01
N ASN A 132 0.14 21.40 1.03
CA ASN A 132 -0.18 21.65 -0.38
C ASN A 132 -1.34 20.77 -0.88
N SER A 133 -1.36 19.50 -0.47
CA SER A 133 -2.46 18.57 -0.81
C SER A 133 -3.79 19.01 -0.19
N LEU A 134 -3.75 19.44 1.07
CA LEU A 134 -4.91 19.99 1.78
C LEU A 134 -5.49 21.18 1.01
N GLN A 135 -4.67 22.18 0.68
CA GLN A 135 -5.13 23.37 -0.05
C GLN A 135 -5.78 23.03 -1.40
N ARG A 136 -5.22 22.07 -2.14
CA ARG A 136 -5.74 21.68 -3.46
C ARG A 136 -7.06 20.91 -3.38
N ASN A 137 -7.24 20.11 -2.33
CA ASN A 137 -8.33 19.14 -2.26
C ASN A 137 -9.43 19.47 -1.24
N ILE A 138 -9.26 20.49 -0.41
CA ILE A 138 -10.22 20.79 0.67
C ILE A 138 -11.65 21.00 0.18
N LYS A 139 -11.84 21.61 -0.99
CA LYS A 139 -13.16 21.81 -1.62
C LYS A 139 -13.91 20.50 -1.93
N ASN A 140 -13.19 19.39 -2.03
CA ASN A 140 -13.74 18.07 -2.31
C ASN A 140 -14.09 17.30 -1.03
N LEU A 141 -13.74 17.83 0.14
CA LEU A 141 -13.91 17.17 1.44
C LEU A 141 -15.02 17.86 2.25
N ASN A 142 -15.55 17.14 3.23
CA ASN A 142 -16.46 17.72 4.23
C ASN A 142 -16.06 17.37 5.68
N LEU A 143 -15.07 16.48 5.84
CA LEU A 143 -14.48 16.11 7.12
C LEU A 143 -12.97 15.99 6.97
N ILE A 144 -12.23 16.50 7.94
CA ILE A 144 -10.78 16.31 8.06
C ILE A 144 -10.48 15.76 9.44
N ILE A 145 -9.60 14.77 9.47
CA ILE A 145 -9.20 14.04 10.67
C ILE A 145 -7.71 14.30 10.90
N PRO A 146 -7.35 15.42 11.56
CA PRO A 146 -5.95 15.73 11.81
C PRO A 146 -5.41 14.93 12.99
N GLU A 147 -4.19 14.43 12.87
CA GLU A 147 -3.44 13.84 13.98
C GLU A 147 -2.81 14.96 14.83
N TRP A 148 -3.60 15.50 15.76
CA TRP A 148 -3.20 16.66 16.57
C TRP A 148 -3.21 16.41 18.06
N LEU A 149 -3.81 15.33 18.57
CA LEU A 149 -3.92 15.06 20.00
C LEU A 149 -3.14 13.79 20.34
N PHE A 150 -2.17 13.92 21.23
CA PHE A 150 -1.24 12.84 21.56
C PHE A 150 -1.15 12.63 23.08
N ILE A 151 -1.00 11.37 23.48
CA ILE A 151 -0.77 10.99 24.88
C ILE A 151 0.72 10.75 25.09
N ASP A 152 1.33 11.46 26.02
CA ASP A 152 2.72 11.23 26.44
C ASP A 152 2.83 9.92 27.25
N PRO A 153 3.61 8.93 26.78
CA PRO A 153 3.72 7.63 27.43
C PRO A 153 4.46 7.67 28.77
N ASN A 154 5.21 8.74 29.06
CA ASN A 154 5.98 8.86 30.30
C ASN A 154 5.26 9.68 31.36
N THR A 155 4.44 10.65 30.94
CA THR A 155 3.78 11.60 31.85
C THR A 155 2.27 11.40 31.94
N ASP A 156 1.68 10.54 31.10
CA ASP A 156 0.23 10.36 30.92
C ASP A 156 -0.52 11.67 30.61
N GLN A 157 0.19 12.67 30.06
CA GLN A 157 -0.37 13.97 29.73
C GLN A 157 -0.81 14.04 28.27
N LEU A 158 -1.90 14.78 28.04
CA LEU A 158 -2.35 15.15 26.71
C LEU A 158 -1.56 16.37 26.22
N TYR A 159 -0.92 16.26 25.06
CA TYR A 159 -0.36 17.40 24.35
C TYR A 159 -0.91 17.48 22.93
N ASN A 160 -0.74 18.64 22.29
CA ASN A 160 -1.26 18.86 20.94
C ASN A 160 -0.21 19.43 19.98
N THR A 161 -0.36 19.09 18.71
CA THR A 161 0.54 19.48 17.61
C THR A 161 -0.23 20.24 16.51
N ILE A 162 -1.19 21.07 16.91
CA ILE A 162 -2.07 21.80 15.99
C ILE A 162 -1.24 22.70 15.08
N ASP A 163 -1.41 22.54 13.76
CA ASP A 163 -0.83 23.42 12.73
C ASP A 163 -1.78 24.60 12.47
N PRO A 164 -1.43 25.84 12.88
CA PRO A 164 -2.32 26.99 12.72
C PRO A 164 -2.60 27.33 11.25
N LYS A 165 -1.66 27.06 10.34
CA LYS A 165 -1.85 27.33 8.91
C LYS A 165 -2.87 26.36 8.33
N ALA A 166 -2.72 25.08 8.65
CA ALA A 166 -3.66 24.06 8.22
C ALA A 166 -5.05 24.32 8.82
N LEU A 167 -5.13 24.61 10.12
CA LEU A 167 -6.38 24.94 10.80
C LEU A 167 -7.12 26.09 10.11
N LYS A 168 -6.41 27.15 9.73
CA LYS A 168 -6.99 28.27 8.98
C LYS A 168 -7.59 27.84 7.64
N VAL A 169 -6.85 27.05 6.85
CA VAL A 169 -7.37 26.52 5.56
C VAL A 169 -8.61 25.64 5.80
N MET A 170 -8.60 24.80 6.85
CA MET A 170 -9.75 23.97 7.22
C MET A 170 -10.99 24.80 7.56
N GLN A 171 -10.82 25.86 8.35
CA GLN A 171 -11.90 26.77 8.72
C GLN A 171 -12.44 27.55 7.51
N GLU A 172 -11.56 28.07 6.67
CA GLU A 172 -11.93 28.79 5.43
C GLU A 172 -12.65 27.87 4.43
N GLY A 173 -12.27 26.59 4.36
CA GLY A 173 -12.94 25.59 3.53
C GLY A 173 -14.29 25.11 4.08
N GLY A 174 -14.68 25.51 5.29
CA GLY A 174 -15.94 25.13 5.92
C GLY A 174 -16.09 23.63 6.22
N VAL A 175 -14.98 22.88 6.22
CA VAL A 175 -14.98 21.44 6.51
C VAL A 175 -15.09 21.20 8.00
N LYS A 176 -15.70 20.07 8.39
CA LYS A 176 -15.69 19.64 9.79
C LYS A 176 -14.29 19.13 10.16
N ILE A 177 -13.88 19.38 11.39
CA ILE A 177 -12.57 18.99 11.90
C ILE A 177 -12.79 18.03 13.08
N MET A 178 -12.22 16.84 13.00
CA MET A 178 -12.30 15.81 14.04
C MET A 178 -10.90 15.38 14.44
N PRO A 179 -10.28 16.03 15.43
CA PRO A 179 -8.92 15.69 15.87
C PRO A 179 -8.84 14.24 16.34
N LEU A 180 -7.84 13.52 15.83
CA LEU A 180 -7.53 12.16 16.28
C LEU A 180 -6.74 12.24 17.58
N LEU A 181 -7.18 11.45 18.58
CA LEU A 181 -6.42 11.14 19.78
C LEU A 181 -5.61 9.87 19.53
N THR A 182 -4.29 9.94 19.68
CA THR A 182 -3.38 8.84 19.40
C THR A 182 -2.37 8.63 20.53
N ASN A 183 -1.92 7.39 20.68
CA ASN A 183 -0.80 6.98 21.53
C ASN A 183 0.41 6.53 20.70
N ASN A 184 0.44 6.91 19.41
CA ASN A 184 1.53 6.66 18.49
C ASN A 184 2.62 7.74 18.69
N TYR A 185 3.77 7.34 19.23
CA TYR A 185 4.87 8.21 19.66
C TYR A 185 6.18 7.83 18.95
#